data_AF-A0A4V1IQW6-F1
#
_entry.id   AF-A0A4V1IQW6-F1
#
_cell.length_a   1.000
_cell.length_b   1.000
_cell.length_c   1.000
_cell.angle_alpha   90.00
_cell.angle_beta   90.00
_cell.angle_gamma   90.00
#
_symmetry.space_group_name_H-M   'P 1'
#
loop_
_entity.id
_entity.type
_entity.pdbx_description
1 polymer ?
#
loop_
_entity_poly.entity_id
_entity_poly.type
_entity_poly.pdbx_seq_one_letter_code
_entity_poly.pdbx_strand_id
1 'polypeptide(L)'
;KATLVIDAALPGTISPYPKEVVQTSRQYMEYSGNAYFFTPYVVEKQKTTVRLPNAEVSKLIETPAPVKRTGKIIEYGPYPELAPYAEAELYVHYFDANAILVATSVERTFQLSHWGNNLAVKEDYELHHRGAKLKGQFSRVDFGMTARMHDQTNVVKELAFSLPPRASNVFFRDQIGNVSTSHFRPELARSALELRPRYPLYGGWRYTWQHGYDVPLEDFVKVDTKTGSYVLTVPFIAGLPNVTAEKVVLTIVLPEGAVNAQVHTPFNVDRVSNSKVYTYLDTTGRPTLHIEKYNVVDEFALPIQVSYDYALVNLFQKPIAVGVTALAILLLFSIFSRLDLSIIKDPKAEHALLVRGHSYTVQKIAYEELQALQTLETAFTSFKSTKDSAALKTATATAEFTLKSGWTKLSKIADATAGIGSFSPNLVRLVSLSTDRFAAVKVRHTEVAQFYAGVDPKAGADEKKRKALQTALDKHEADLARLNVQIKKLVKELEL
;
A
#
# COMPACT_ATOMS: atom_id res chain seq x y z
N LYS A 1 -3.41 12.16 -61.37
CA LYS A 1 -4.46 12.67 -60.46
C LYS A 1 -4.29 11.97 -59.12
N ALA A 2 -4.14 12.71 -58.04
CA ALA A 2 -4.09 12.17 -56.68
C ALA A 2 -5.23 12.78 -55.89
N THR A 3 -5.86 12.00 -55.02
CA THR A 3 -6.92 12.48 -54.13
C THR A 3 -6.32 12.67 -52.75
N LEU A 4 -6.37 13.90 -52.23
CA LEU A 4 -5.96 14.23 -50.88
C LEU A 4 -7.21 14.57 -50.06
N VAL A 5 -7.35 13.95 -48.89
CA VAL A 5 -8.38 14.29 -47.89
C VAL A 5 -7.67 14.99 -46.75
N ILE A 6 -8.16 16.17 -46.38
CA ILE A 6 -7.61 17.00 -45.29
C ILE A 6 -8.71 17.18 -44.27
N ASP A 7 -8.48 16.69 -43.07
CA ASP A 7 -9.38 16.89 -41.93
C ASP A 7 -8.72 17.89 -40.96
N ALA A 8 -9.49 18.88 -40.51
CA ALA A 8 -9.03 19.90 -39.57
C ALA A 8 -10.12 20.23 -38.57
N ALA A 9 -9.75 20.31 -37.29
CA ALA A 9 -10.60 20.78 -36.21
C ALA A 9 -10.14 22.18 -35.78
N LEU A 10 -11.06 23.15 -35.77
CA LEU A 10 -10.77 24.54 -35.45
C LEU A 10 -11.58 24.96 -34.21
N PRO A 11 -11.00 24.88 -33.00
CA PRO A 11 -11.69 25.33 -31.79
C PRO A 11 -11.88 26.85 -31.78
N GLY A 12 -12.98 27.33 -31.18
CA GLY A 12 -13.20 28.76 -30.97
C GLY A 12 -13.68 29.57 -32.19
N THR A 13 -14.08 28.92 -33.29
CA THR A 13 -14.57 29.61 -34.50
C THR A 13 -16.05 29.99 -34.47
N ILE A 14 -16.80 29.52 -33.48
CA ILE A 14 -18.23 29.82 -33.31
C ILE A 14 -18.45 30.69 -32.06
N SER A 15 -19.36 31.65 -32.16
CA SER A 15 -19.72 32.54 -31.05
C SER A 15 -21.23 32.61 -30.83
N PRO A 16 -21.68 32.80 -29.58
CA PRO A 16 -23.09 33.04 -29.32
C PRO A 16 -23.53 34.43 -29.75
N TYR A 17 -24.63 34.51 -30.49
CA TYR A 17 -25.28 35.76 -30.85
C TYR A 17 -26.81 35.62 -30.68
N PRO A 18 -27.46 36.35 -29.76
CA PRO A 18 -26.88 37.32 -28.83
C PRO A 18 -25.94 36.66 -27.79
N LYS A 19 -25.01 37.45 -27.26
CA LYS A 19 -24.02 36.97 -26.26
C LYS A 19 -24.65 36.54 -24.94
N GLU A 20 -25.84 37.05 -24.62
CA GLU A 20 -26.57 36.76 -23.39
C GLU A 20 -28.03 36.43 -23.69
N VAL A 21 -28.55 35.41 -23.03
CA VAL A 21 -29.89 34.85 -23.21
C VAL A 21 -30.55 34.59 -21.85
N VAL A 22 -31.85 34.82 -21.74
CA VAL A 22 -32.61 34.53 -20.50
C VAL A 22 -32.70 33.02 -20.30
N GLN A 23 -32.86 32.57 -19.06
CA GLN A 23 -32.87 31.16 -18.66
C GLN A 23 -33.76 30.24 -19.53
N THR A 24 -34.90 30.74 -19.99
CA THR A 24 -35.91 29.98 -20.75
C THR A 24 -35.77 30.10 -22.27
N SER A 25 -34.81 30.92 -22.74
CA SER A 25 -34.66 31.23 -24.16
C SER A 25 -33.65 30.33 -24.85
N ARG A 26 -33.87 30.14 -26.15
CA ARG A 26 -33.01 29.37 -27.05
C ARG A 26 -31.71 30.12 -27.32
N GLN A 27 -30.62 29.37 -27.45
CA GLN A 27 -29.33 29.91 -27.89
C GLN A 27 -29.22 29.86 -29.42
N TYR A 28 -28.63 30.90 -29.99
CA TYR A 28 -28.22 30.93 -31.38
C TYR A 28 -26.71 31.15 -31.47
N MET A 29 -26.09 30.54 -32.47
CA MET A 29 -24.67 30.61 -32.75
C MET A 29 -24.45 31.26 -34.10
N GLU A 30 -23.38 32.03 -34.20
CA GLU A 30 -22.88 32.53 -35.46
C GLU A 30 -21.55 31.86 -35.81
N TYR A 31 -21.39 31.59 -37.10
CA TYR A 31 -20.14 31.17 -37.70
C TYR A 31 -19.80 32.13 -38.83
N SER A 32 -18.55 32.61 -38.83
CA SER A 32 -17.99 33.44 -39.89
C SER A 32 -16.72 32.77 -40.42
N GLY A 33 -16.61 32.67 -41.75
CA GLY A 33 -15.50 32.01 -42.41
C GLY A 33 -15.42 32.38 -43.89
N ASN A 34 -14.69 31.57 -44.65
CA ASN A 34 -14.54 31.74 -46.09
C ASN A 34 -15.41 30.70 -46.83
N ALA A 35 -16.22 31.15 -47.79
CA ALA A 35 -16.97 30.27 -48.67
C ALA A 35 -16.04 29.55 -49.66
N TYR A 36 -14.92 30.18 -50.01
CA TYR A 36 -13.88 29.65 -50.88
C TYR A 36 -12.81 28.88 -50.11
N PHE A 37 -12.14 27.94 -50.79
CA PHE A 37 -11.02 27.21 -50.24
C PHE A 37 -9.80 28.11 -50.38
N PHE A 38 -9.26 28.56 -49.25
CA PHE A 38 -8.12 29.47 -49.24
C PHE A 38 -6.83 28.72 -49.57
N THR A 39 -6.40 28.78 -50.83
CA THR A 39 -5.25 28.02 -51.34
C THR A 39 -4.38 28.86 -52.29
N PRO A 40 -3.04 28.65 -52.32
CA PRO A 40 -2.16 29.28 -53.30
C PRO A 40 -2.36 28.76 -54.74
N TYR A 41 -3.11 27.68 -54.92
CA TYR A 41 -3.32 27.06 -56.22
C TYR A 41 -4.61 27.56 -56.88
N VAL A 42 -4.62 27.61 -58.22
CA VAL A 42 -5.85 27.84 -58.99
C VAL A 42 -6.80 26.66 -58.77
N VAL A 43 -8.07 26.93 -58.48
CA VAL A 43 -9.09 25.90 -58.25
C VAL A 43 -10.02 25.83 -59.46
N GLU A 44 -10.00 24.71 -60.19
CA GLU A 44 -10.85 24.51 -61.37
C GLU A 44 -12.34 24.49 -61.01
N LYS A 45 -12.70 23.79 -59.93
CA LYS A 45 -14.08 23.64 -59.46
C LYS A 45 -14.12 23.45 -57.95
N GLN A 46 -14.97 24.21 -57.28
CA GLN A 46 -15.18 24.09 -55.84
C GLN A 46 -16.66 23.93 -55.50
N LYS A 47 -16.95 23.12 -54.47
CA LYS A 47 -18.24 23.11 -53.76
C LYS A 47 -17.97 23.10 -52.26
N THR A 48 -18.55 24.03 -51.52
CA THR A 48 -18.46 24.08 -50.05
C THR A 48 -19.79 23.66 -49.46
N THR A 49 -19.79 22.75 -48.49
CA THR A 49 -21.01 22.24 -47.85
C THR A 49 -20.93 22.46 -46.35
N VAL A 50 -21.81 23.29 -45.81
CA VAL A 50 -21.94 23.54 -44.38
C VAL A 50 -23.06 22.68 -43.82
N ARG A 51 -22.78 21.91 -42.77
CA ARG A 51 -23.75 21.08 -42.06
C ARG A 51 -24.03 21.68 -40.69
N LEU A 52 -25.28 22.04 -40.45
CA LEU A 52 -25.74 22.64 -39.20
C LEU A 52 -26.32 21.58 -38.26
N PRO A 53 -26.29 21.80 -36.92
CA PRO A 53 -26.92 20.90 -35.96
C PRO A 53 -28.45 20.88 -36.11
N ASN A 54 -29.04 22.03 -36.43
CA ASN A 54 -30.47 22.21 -36.67
C ASN A 54 -30.73 22.88 -38.03
N ALA A 55 -31.96 22.71 -38.54
CA ALA A 55 -32.40 23.32 -39.79
C ALA A 55 -32.83 24.78 -39.59
N GLU A 56 -33.03 25.27 -38.37
CA GLU A 56 -33.42 26.65 -38.08
C GLU A 56 -32.23 27.63 -38.23
N VAL A 57 -32.37 28.58 -39.16
CA VAL A 57 -31.34 29.57 -39.53
C VAL A 57 -31.99 30.95 -39.50
N SER A 58 -31.41 31.87 -38.74
CA SER A 58 -31.89 33.24 -38.55
C SER A 58 -31.35 34.19 -39.62
N LYS A 59 -30.07 34.06 -39.98
CA LYS A 59 -29.43 34.87 -41.04
C LYS A 59 -28.42 34.04 -41.80
N LEU A 60 -28.40 34.20 -43.12
CA LEU A 60 -27.50 33.54 -44.04
C LEU A 60 -27.03 34.55 -45.08
N ILE A 61 -25.73 34.60 -45.35
CA ILE A 61 -25.20 35.34 -46.50
C ILE A 61 -25.23 34.40 -47.72
N GLU A 62 -26.01 34.77 -48.73
CA GLU A 62 -26.21 34.00 -49.98
C GLU A 62 -25.24 34.42 -51.11
N THR A 63 -24.33 35.36 -50.83
CA THR A 63 -23.24 35.74 -51.71
C THR A 63 -21.97 35.00 -51.31
N PRO A 64 -21.22 34.37 -52.23
CA PRO A 64 -21.39 34.41 -53.68
C PRO A 64 -22.43 33.39 -54.17
N ALA A 65 -23.33 33.80 -55.06
CA ALA A 65 -24.31 32.89 -55.67
C ALA A 65 -23.61 31.90 -56.63
N PRO A 66 -24.09 30.65 -56.76
CA PRO A 66 -25.31 30.10 -56.18
C PRO A 66 -25.11 29.56 -54.75
N VAL A 67 -26.12 29.76 -53.90
CA VAL A 67 -26.24 29.15 -52.58
C VAL A 67 -27.57 28.40 -52.50
N LYS A 68 -27.52 27.12 -52.11
CA LYS A 68 -28.71 26.28 -51.97
C LYS A 68 -28.81 25.74 -50.55
N ARG A 69 -29.96 25.93 -49.92
CA ARG A 69 -30.27 25.36 -48.61
C ARG A 69 -31.22 24.17 -48.75
N THR A 70 -30.93 23.09 -48.05
CA THR A 70 -31.79 21.90 -47.97
C THR A 70 -31.76 21.38 -46.53
N GLY A 71 -32.76 21.78 -45.74
CA GLY A 71 -32.84 21.45 -44.31
C GLY A 71 -31.63 21.98 -43.53
N LYS A 72 -30.82 21.05 -43.00
CA LYS A 72 -29.60 21.31 -42.22
C LYS A 72 -28.36 21.60 -43.06
N ILE A 73 -28.43 21.41 -44.38
CA ILE A 73 -27.29 21.50 -45.28
C ILE A 73 -27.39 22.80 -46.08
N ILE A 74 -26.30 23.55 -46.11
CA ILE A 74 -26.14 24.74 -46.95
C ILE A 74 -24.99 24.46 -47.94
N GLU A 75 -25.28 24.53 -49.23
CA GLU A 75 -24.34 24.30 -50.31
C GLU A 75 -23.99 25.64 -50.98
N TYR A 76 -22.70 25.96 -51.00
CA TYR A 76 -22.11 27.09 -51.72
C TYR A 76 -21.43 26.55 -52.99
N GLY A 77 -21.83 27.10 -54.15
CA GLY A 77 -21.33 26.68 -55.45
C GLY A 77 -22.20 25.60 -56.13
N PRO A 78 -21.72 24.99 -57.22
CA PRO A 78 -20.32 24.93 -57.64
C PRO A 78 -19.80 26.24 -58.23
N TYR A 79 -18.56 26.61 -57.87
CA TYR A 79 -17.85 27.76 -58.42
C TYR A 79 -16.75 27.28 -59.39
N PRO A 80 -16.74 27.74 -60.66
CA PRO A 80 -15.65 27.46 -61.60
C PRO A 80 -14.50 28.47 -61.45
N GLU A 81 -13.28 28.02 -61.74
CA GLU A 81 -12.08 28.87 -61.97
C GLU A 81 -11.82 29.95 -60.91
N LEU A 82 -11.59 29.52 -59.66
CA LEU A 82 -11.23 30.45 -58.58
C LEU A 82 -9.73 30.79 -58.64
N ALA A 83 -9.44 32.08 -58.52
CA ALA A 83 -8.07 32.59 -58.41
C ALA A 83 -7.38 32.09 -57.12
N PRO A 84 -6.04 32.03 -57.11
CA PRO A 84 -5.29 31.81 -55.87
C PRO A 84 -5.68 32.79 -54.78
N TYR A 85 -5.78 32.31 -53.54
CA TYR A 85 -6.16 33.09 -52.36
C TYR A 85 -7.51 33.82 -52.48
N ALA A 86 -8.45 33.29 -53.26
CA ALA A 86 -9.79 33.85 -53.33
C ALA A 86 -10.50 33.79 -51.96
N GLU A 87 -11.18 34.88 -51.63
CA GLU A 87 -11.97 35.02 -50.42
C GLU A 87 -13.40 35.45 -50.75
N ALA A 88 -14.36 34.86 -50.07
CA ALA A 88 -15.72 35.33 -50.03
C ALA A 88 -16.34 35.05 -48.66
N GLU A 89 -17.11 36.01 -48.17
CA GLU A 89 -17.71 35.93 -46.85
C GLU A 89 -18.70 34.75 -46.75
N LEU A 90 -18.48 33.89 -45.78
CA LEU A 90 -19.45 32.89 -45.34
C LEU A 90 -19.89 33.26 -43.94
N TYR A 91 -21.17 33.62 -43.79
CA TYR A 91 -21.77 33.90 -42.48
C TYR A 91 -23.09 33.14 -42.34
N VAL A 92 -23.21 32.43 -41.22
CA VAL A 92 -24.44 31.71 -40.85
C VAL A 92 -24.75 31.95 -39.39
N HIS A 93 -25.96 32.42 -39.11
CA HIS A 93 -26.53 32.56 -37.77
C HIS A 93 -27.67 31.55 -37.61
N TYR A 94 -27.51 30.59 -36.71
CA TYR A 94 -28.35 29.40 -36.62
C TYR A 94 -28.68 29.02 -35.18
N PHE A 95 -29.77 28.27 -35.00
CA PHE A 95 -30.16 27.75 -33.69
C PHE A 95 -29.28 26.55 -33.31
N ASP A 96 -28.72 26.58 -32.11
CA ASP A 96 -27.99 25.46 -31.52
C ASP A 96 -28.35 25.32 -30.05
N ALA A 97 -28.97 24.19 -29.71
CA ALA A 97 -29.33 23.85 -28.33
C ALA A 97 -28.15 23.24 -27.56
N ASN A 98 -27.08 22.81 -28.25
CA ASN A 98 -25.97 22.16 -27.58
C ASN A 98 -25.20 23.14 -26.71
N ALA A 99 -24.79 22.66 -25.53
CA ALA A 99 -23.88 23.40 -24.67
C ALA A 99 -22.49 23.45 -25.30
N ILE A 100 -21.96 24.67 -25.46
CA ILE A 100 -20.57 24.85 -25.91
C ILE A 100 -19.67 24.79 -24.68
N LEU A 101 -19.06 23.63 -24.46
CA LEU A 101 -18.21 23.33 -23.32
C LEU A 101 -16.74 23.38 -23.72
N VAL A 102 -15.94 24.08 -22.92
CA VAL A 102 -14.49 24.17 -23.11
C VAL A 102 -13.82 23.85 -21.79
N ALA A 103 -12.94 22.86 -21.78
CA ALA A 103 -12.10 22.57 -20.62
C ALA A 103 -10.86 23.46 -20.68
N THR A 104 -10.76 24.45 -19.81
CA THR A 104 -9.60 25.36 -19.75
C THR A 104 -8.33 24.60 -19.36
N SER A 105 -8.47 23.68 -18.40
CA SER A 105 -7.40 22.77 -17.99
C SER A 105 -7.97 21.39 -17.71
N VAL A 106 -7.27 20.37 -18.20
CA VAL A 106 -7.49 18.96 -17.85
C VAL A 106 -6.17 18.37 -17.39
N GLU A 107 -6.08 17.99 -16.12
CA GLU A 107 -4.92 17.30 -15.58
C GLU A 107 -5.28 15.84 -15.35
N ARG A 108 -4.60 14.93 -16.03
CA ARG A 108 -4.84 13.48 -15.94
C ARG A 108 -3.62 12.82 -15.32
N THR A 109 -3.80 12.15 -14.20
CA THR A 109 -2.72 11.46 -13.48
C THR A 109 -2.97 9.96 -13.51
N PHE A 110 -2.00 9.22 -14.04
CA PHE A 110 -1.94 7.77 -14.03
C PHE A 110 -0.87 7.33 -13.04
N GLN A 111 -1.27 6.68 -11.96
CA GLN A 111 -0.35 6.18 -10.94
C GLN A 111 -0.28 4.66 -10.98
N LEU A 112 0.91 4.15 -11.31
CA LEU A 112 1.15 2.73 -11.49
C LEU A 112 1.60 2.08 -10.17
N SER A 113 1.04 0.90 -9.88
CA SER A 113 1.43 0.06 -8.75
C SER A 113 1.58 -1.40 -9.17
N HIS A 114 2.83 -1.83 -9.37
CA HIS A 114 3.15 -3.25 -9.62
C HIS A 114 2.83 -4.13 -8.40
N TRP A 115 3.00 -3.60 -7.19
CA TRP A 115 2.76 -4.35 -5.96
C TRP A 115 1.28 -4.74 -5.77
N GLY A 116 0.36 -3.84 -6.18
CA GLY A 116 -1.09 -4.05 -6.06
C GLY A 116 -1.80 -4.44 -7.35
N ASN A 117 -1.07 -4.67 -8.46
CA ASN A 117 -1.63 -4.81 -9.81
C ASN A 117 -2.69 -3.74 -10.14
N ASN A 118 -2.43 -2.48 -9.77
CA ASN A 118 -3.40 -1.40 -9.86
C ASN A 118 -2.85 -0.21 -10.66
N LEU A 119 -3.69 0.34 -11.53
CA LEU A 119 -3.52 1.62 -12.19
C LEU A 119 -4.60 2.57 -11.65
N ALA A 120 -4.18 3.50 -10.79
CA ALA A 120 -5.06 4.53 -10.28
C ALA A 120 -5.09 5.71 -11.24
N VAL A 121 -6.28 6.08 -11.71
CA VAL A 121 -6.49 7.22 -12.60
C VAL A 121 -7.20 8.33 -11.85
N LYS A 122 -6.68 9.55 -11.92
CA LYS A 122 -7.31 10.75 -11.38
C LYS A 122 -7.33 11.82 -12.45
N GLU A 123 -8.46 12.49 -12.61
CA GLU A 123 -8.61 13.58 -13.57
C GLU A 123 -9.22 14.80 -12.88
N ASP A 124 -8.52 15.92 -12.99
CA ASP A 124 -8.94 17.22 -12.52
C ASP A 124 -9.37 18.07 -13.72
N TYR A 125 -10.61 18.58 -13.68
CA TYR A 125 -11.21 19.36 -14.75
C TYR A 125 -11.52 20.78 -14.29
N GLU A 126 -11.22 21.74 -15.16
CA GLU A 126 -11.81 23.08 -15.12
C GLU A 126 -12.65 23.30 -16.38
N LEU A 127 -13.97 23.14 -16.26
CA LEU A 127 -14.91 23.23 -17.38
C LEU A 127 -15.60 24.59 -17.39
N HIS A 128 -15.65 25.22 -18.55
CA HIS A 128 -16.32 26.51 -18.78
C HIS A 128 -17.41 26.33 -19.83
N HIS A 129 -18.60 26.86 -19.54
CA HIS A 129 -19.67 26.94 -20.53
C HIS A 129 -19.52 28.22 -21.36
N ARG A 130 -18.99 28.10 -22.59
CA ARG A 130 -18.72 29.21 -23.52
C ARG A 130 -19.89 29.60 -24.43
N GLY A 131 -21.02 28.89 -24.34
CA GLY A 131 -22.27 29.31 -25.01
C GLY A 131 -22.85 30.62 -24.45
N ALA A 132 -24.00 31.02 -24.98
CA ALA A 132 -24.67 32.29 -24.63
C ALA A 132 -24.88 32.40 -23.12
N LYS A 133 -24.41 33.50 -22.52
CA LYS A 133 -24.40 33.69 -21.07
C LYS A 133 -25.82 33.86 -20.52
N LEU A 134 -26.03 33.43 -19.28
CA LEU A 134 -27.29 33.69 -18.60
C LEU A 134 -27.49 35.20 -18.40
N LYS A 135 -28.52 35.75 -19.02
CA LYS A 135 -28.95 37.13 -18.84
C LYS A 135 -29.81 37.24 -17.58
N GLY A 136 -29.41 38.11 -16.66
CA GLY A 136 -30.11 38.31 -15.39
C GLY A 136 -29.76 37.24 -14.36
N GLN A 137 -30.67 37.04 -13.40
CA GLN A 137 -30.46 36.10 -12.29
C GLN A 137 -31.01 34.71 -12.60
N PHE A 138 -30.39 33.70 -11.98
CA PHE A 138 -30.90 32.33 -12.00
C PHE A 138 -32.14 32.21 -11.09
N SER A 139 -33.21 31.60 -11.62
CA SER A 139 -34.44 31.31 -10.89
C SER A 139 -34.66 29.80 -10.82
N ARG A 140 -34.61 29.26 -9.59
CA ARG A 140 -34.86 27.83 -9.35
C ARG A 140 -36.30 27.43 -9.67
N VAL A 141 -37.25 28.35 -9.48
CA VAL A 141 -38.67 28.12 -9.81
C VAL A 141 -38.82 27.99 -11.32
N ASP A 142 -38.25 28.92 -12.09
CA ASP A 142 -38.30 28.85 -13.56
C ASP A 142 -37.57 27.62 -14.08
N PHE A 143 -36.47 27.21 -13.45
CA PHE A 143 -35.74 25.98 -13.78
C PHE A 143 -36.60 24.74 -13.57
N GLY A 144 -37.37 24.70 -12.48
CA GLY A 144 -38.31 23.61 -12.23
C GLY A 144 -39.46 23.60 -13.23
N MET A 145 -40.06 24.77 -13.50
CA MET A 145 -41.20 24.91 -14.42
C MET A 145 -40.83 24.62 -15.88
N THR A 146 -39.60 24.94 -16.29
CA THR A 146 -39.13 24.76 -17.67
C THR A 146 -38.36 23.46 -17.91
N ALA A 147 -38.49 22.47 -17.02
CA ALA A 147 -37.81 21.18 -17.12
C ALA A 147 -37.96 20.48 -18.48
N ARG A 148 -39.14 20.62 -19.11
CA ARG A 148 -39.45 20.04 -20.45
C ARG A 148 -38.80 20.79 -21.62
N MET A 149 -38.32 22.01 -21.40
CA MET A 149 -37.68 22.85 -22.42
C MET A 149 -36.16 22.87 -22.32
N HIS A 150 -35.58 22.26 -21.28
CA HIS A 150 -34.13 22.22 -21.07
C HIS A 150 -33.36 21.63 -22.26
N ASP A 151 -33.96 20.70 -23.01
CA ASP A 151 -33.30 20.10 -24.18
C ASP A 151 -33.28 21.05 -25.41
N GLN A 152 -33.97 22.19 -25.31
CA GLN A 152 -33.95 23.28 -26.29
C GLN A 152 -33.12 24.48 -25.82
N THR A 153 -32.56 24.42 -24.60
CA THR A 153 -31.66 25.43 -24.06
C THR A 153 -30.27 24.84 -23.90
N ASN A 154 -29.27 25.70 -23.69
CA ASN A 154 -27.89 25.30 -23.54
C ASN A 154 -27.54 24.78 -22.13
N VAL A 155 -28.52 24.41 -21.29
CA VAL A 155 -28.23 24.05 -19.90
C VAL A 155 -27.63 22.65 -19.78
N VAL A 156 -26.53 22.52 -19.05
CA VAL A 156 -25.94 21.22 -18.73
C VAL A 156 -26.37 20.77 -17.34
N LYS A 157 -27.06 19.64 -17.29
CA LYS A 157 -27.55 19.00 -16.05
C LYS A 157 -26.66 17.84 -15.62
N GLU A 158 -26.02 17.19 -16.57
CA GLU A 158 -25.33 15.93 -16.39
C GLU A 158 -24.16 15.84 -17.37
N LEU A 159 -23.08 15.21 -16.93
CA LEU A 159 -21.84 15.00 -17.65
C LEU A 159 -21.58 13.49 -17.68
N ALA A 160 -21.59 12.90 -18.88
CA ALA A 160 -21.46 11.46 -19.04
C ALA A 160 -20.05 11.08 -19.53
N PHE A 161 -19.37 10.24 -18.76
CA PHE A 161 -18.04 9.71 -19.05
C PHE A 161 -18.11 8.23 -19.40
N SER A 162 -17.26 7.82 -20.34
CA SER A 162 -17.02 6.42 -20.66
C SER A 162 -15.67 6.00 -20.09
N LEU A 163 -15.70 5.23 -19.00
CA LEU A 163 -14.51 4.69 -18.36
C LEU A 163 -14.16 3.30 -18.95
N PRO A 164 -12.92 2.83 -18.76
CA PRO A 164 -12.54 1.47 -19.15
C PRO A 164 -13.41 0.38 -18.47
N PRO A 165 -13.41 -0.85 -19.03
CA PRO A 165 -14.01 -2.00 -18.34
C PRO A 165 -13.28 -2.26 -17.01
N ARG A 166 -13.96 -2.94 -16.07
CA ARG A 166 -13.42 -3.28 -14.72
C ARG A 166 -13.00 -2.07 -13.88
N ALA A 167 -13.44 -0.86 -14.22
CA ALA A 167 -13.25 0.32 -13.38
C ALA A 167 -13.91 0.11 -12.02
N SER A 168 -13.20 0.46 -10.96
CA SER A 168 -13.61 0.30 -9.57
C SER A 168 -13.19 1.51 -8.73
N ASN A 169 -13.62 1.56 -7.46
CA ASN A 169 -13.28 2.64 -6.52
C ASN A 169 -13.51 4.06 -7.08
N VAL A 170 -14.58 4.23 -7.86
CA VAL A 170 -14.89 5.50 -8.51
C VAL A 170 -15.24 6.55 -7.46
N PHE A 171 -14.63 7.72 -7.58
CA PHE A 171 -14.95 8.88 -6.75
C PHE A 171 -15.22 10.12 -7.58
N PHE A 172 -16.08 10.99 -7.05
CA PHE A 172 -16.41 12.29 -7.61
C PHE A 172 -16.40 13.34 -6.50
N ARG A 173 -15.47 14.28 -6.60
CA ARG A 173 -15.24 15.31 -5.59
C ARG A 173 -15.08 16.67 -6.26
N ASP A 174 -15.48 17.72 -5.59
CA ASP A 174 -15.10 19.08 -5.96
C ASP A 174 -14.11 19.65 -4.94
N GLN A 175 -13.81 20.95 -5.06
CA GLN A 175 -12.86 21.63 -4.18
C GLN A 175 -13.30 21.65 -2.71
N ILE A 176 -14.61 21.51 -2.43
CA ILE A 176 -15.18 21.58 -1.09
C ILE A 176 -15.55 20.20 -0.52
N GLY A 177 -15.37 19.12 -1.28
CA GLY A 177 -15.50 17.76 -0.79
C GLY A 177 -16.27 16.84 -1.73
N ASN A 178 -16.94 15.84 -1.16
CA ASN A 178 -17.64 14.83 -1.93
C ASN A 178 -18.92 15.39 -2.59
N VAL A 179 -19.19 14.93 -3.81
CA VAL A 179 -20.45 15.21 -4.51
C VAL A 179 -21.18 13.88 -4.70
N SER A 180 -22.30 13.70 -3.99
CA SER A 180 -23.06 12.44 -3.98
C SER A 180 -23.92 12.22 -5.22
N THR A 181 -24.11 13.24 -6.05
CA THR A 181 -24.94 13.18 -7.26
C THR A 181 -24.15 12.60 -8.44
N SER A 182 -23.79 11.32 -8.35
CA SER A 182 -23.20 10.55 -9.43
C SER A 182 -23.87 9.19 -9.57
N HIS A 183 -23.77 8.59 -10.75
CA HIS A 183 -24.30 7.27 -11.03
C HIS A 183 -23.28 6.50 -11.87
N PHE A 184 -22.77 5.41 -11.30
CA PHE A 184 -21.77 4.55 -11.93
C PHE A 184 -22.41 3.22 -12.35
N ARG A 185 -22.21 2.84 -13.60
CA ARG A 185 -22.74 1.61 -14.19
C ARG A 185 -21.60 0.81 -14.82
N PRO A 186 -21.10 -0.25 -14.17
CA PRO A 186 -20.12 -1.14 -14.76
C PRO A 186 -20.77 -1.99 -15.86
N GLU A 187 -20.27 -1.93 -17.08
CA GLU A 187 -20.67 -2.81 -18.20
C GLU A 187 -19.46 -3.65 -18.64
N LEU A 188 -19.71 -4.72 -19.42
CA LEU A 188 -18.66 -5.66 -19.83
C LEU A 188 -17.60 -5.01 -20.74
N ALA A 189 -18.03 -4.11 -21.64
CA ALA A 189 -17.15 -3.47 -22.62
C ALA A 189 -16.60 -2.12 -22.14
N ARG A 190 -17.34 -1.41 -21.29
CA ARG A 190 -17.01 -0.08 -20.77
C ARG A 190 -17.75 0.15 -19.46
N SER A 191 -17.35 1.13 -18.66
CA SER A 191 -18.11 1.53 -17.48
C SER A 191 -18.63 2.95 -17.68
N ALA A 192 -19.94 3.16 -17.55
CA ALA A 192 -20.53 4.49 -17.69
C ALA A 192 -20.54 5.22 -16.35
N LEU A 193 -20.06 6.48 -16.35
CA LEU A 193 -20.08 7.35 -15.18
C LEU A 193 -20.85 8.63 -15.51
N GLU A 194 -22.00 8.80 -14.87
CA GLU A 194 -22.84 9.98 -14.99
C GLU A 194 -22.60 10.88 -13.78
N LEU A 195 -22.08 12.08 -14.02
CA LEU A 195 -21.80 13.09 -13.00
C LEU A 195 -22.82 14.21 -13.11
N ARG A 196 -23.49 14.53 -12.01
CA ARG A 196 -24.33 15.74 -11.92
C ARG A 196 -23.61 16.76 -11.06
N PRO A 197 -23.18 17.90 -11.65
CA PRO A 197 -22.62 19.00 -10.88
C PRO A 197 -23.59 19.50 -9.79
N ARG A 198 -23.06 20.19 -8.76
CA ARG A 198 -23.89 20.71 -7.65
C ARG A 198 -24.98 21.70 -8.11
N TYR A 199 -24.77 22.34 -9.25
CA TYR A 199 -25.69 23.27 -9.88
C TYR A 199 -25.69 23.06 -11.39
N PRO A 200 -26.82 23.30 -12.09
CA PRO A 200 -26.84 23.22 -13.55
C PRO A 200 -25.90 24.26 -14.15
N LEU A 201 -25.19 23.92 -15.22
CA LEU A 201 -24.27 24.86 -15.87
C LEU A 201 -24.99 25.59 -17.00
N TYR A 202 -25.19 26.89 -16.79
CA TYR A 202 -25.61 27.83 -17.84
C TYR A 202 -24.39 28.51 -18.47
N GLY A 203 -24.60 29.16 -19.61
CA GLY A 203 -23.55 29.94 -20.25
C GLY A 203 -22.89 30.97 -19.34
N GLY A 204 -21.57 31.04 -19.42
CA GLY A 204 -20.72 31.86 -18.58
C GLY A 204 -20.35 31.24 -17.23
N TRP A 205 -20.95 30.11 -16.85
CA TRP A 205 -20.61 29.43 -15.59
C TRP A 205 -19.42 28.49 -15.80
N ARG A 206 -18.68 28.26 -14.72
CA ARG A 206 -17.56 27.33 -14.67
C ARG A 206 -17.78 26.29 -13.58
N TYR A 207 -17.29 25.09 -13.78
CA TYR A 207 -17.30 24.03 -12.78
C TYR A 207 -15.95 23.35 -12.73
N THR A 208 -15.41 23.22 -11.51
CA THR A 208 -14.15 22.54 -11.25
C THR A 208 -14.42 21.32 -10.40
N TRP A 209 -13.94 20.16 -10.83
CA TRP A 209 -14.05 18.93 -10.06
C TRP A 209 -12.87 18.02 -10.32
N GLN A 210 -12.78 16.99 -9.50
CA GLN A 210 -11.88 15.87 -9.67
C GLN A 210 -12.69 14.59 -9.62
N HIS A 211 -12.35 13.65 -10.49
CA HIS A 211 -12.87 12.30 -10.41
C HIS A 211 -11.74 11.32 -10.64
N GLY A 212 -11.95 10.07 -10.25
CA GLY A 212 -10.94 9.05 -10.44
C GLY A 212 -11.49 7.67 -10.20
N TYR A 213 -10.71 6.68 -10.59
CA TYR A 213 -11.08 5.28 -10.59
C TYR A 213 -9.82 4.41 -10.62
N ASP A 214 -9.97 3.17 -10.17
CA ASP A 214 -8.95 2.14 -10.20
C ASP A 214 -9.27 1.12 -11.30
N VAL A 215 -8.25 0.71 -12.06
CA VAL A 215 -8.32 -0.39 -13.03
C VAL A 215 -7.15 -1.34 -12.84
N PRO A 216 -7.32 -2.64 -13.16
CA PRO A 216 -6.23 -3.62 -13.15
C PRO A 216 -5.08 -3.19 -14.06
N LEU A 217 -3.85 -3.22 -13.53
CA LEU A 217 -2.67 -2.76 -14.28
C LEU A 217 -2.37 -3.65 -15.50
N GLU A 218 -2.64 -4.94 -15.39
CA GLU A 218 -2.48 -5.96 -16.45
C GLU A 218 -3.22 -5.64 -17.76
N ASP A 219 -4.32 -4.89 -17.69
CA ASP A 219 -5.11 -4.53 -18.87
C ASP A 219 -4.40 -3.44 -19.72
N PHE A 220 -3.50 -2.66 -19.10
CA PHE A 220 -2.85 -1.49 -19.70
C PHE A 220 -1.32 -1.64 -19.86
N VAL A 221 -0.69 -2.50 -19.05
CA VAL A 221 0.76 -2.73 -19.08
C VAL A 221 1.05 -4.11 -19.65
N LYS A 222 1.87 -4.15 -20.70
CA LYS A 222 2.37 -5.38 -21.31
C LYS A 222 3.89 -5.45 -21.17
N VAL A 223 4.43 -6.66 -21.16
CA VAL A 223 5.88 -6.88 -21.18
C VAL A 223 6.31 -7.12 -22.62
N ASP A 224 7.30 -6.38 -23.09
CA ASP A 224 7.95 -6.68 -24.37
C ASP A 224 8.80 -7.95 -24.21
N THR A 225 8.49 -8.99 -24.98
CA THR A 225 9.18 -10.27 -24.91
C THR A 225 10.63 -10.21 -25.39
N LYS A 226 11.02 -9.18 -26.14
CA LYS A 226 12.39 -9.02 -26.66
C LYS A 226 13.31 -8.34 -25.66
N THR A 227 12.85 -7.27 -25.03
CA THR A 227 13.67 -6.46 -24.11
C THR A 227 13.42 -6.80 -22.65
N GLY A 228 12.27 -7.40 -22.31
CA GLY A 228 11.80 -7.58 -20.94
C GLY A 228 11.28 -6.28 -20.30
N SER A 229 11.19 -5.19 -21.06
CA SER A 229 10.70 -3.89 -20.58
C SER A 229 9.18 -3.88 -20.48
N TYR A 230 8.64 -3.06 -19.58
CA TYR A 230 7.21 -2.85 -19.43
C TYR A 230 6.75 -1.70 -20.34
N VAL A 231 5.62 -1.87 -21.02
CA VAL A 231 5.01 -0.89 -21.91
C VAL A 231 3.59 -0.60 -21.43
N LEU A 232 3.39 0.61 -20.90
CA LEU A 232 2.08 1.15 -20.57
C LEU A 232 1.43 1.73 -21.83
N THR A 233 0.19 1.35 -22.13
CA THR A 233 -0.61 1.95 -23.21
C THR A 233 -1.86 2.59 -22.63
N VAL A 234 -2.00 3.91 -22.74
CA VAL A 234 -3.16 4.65 -22.20
C VAL A 234 -3.63 5.73 -23.19
N PRO A 235 -4.93 6.07 -23.26
CA PRO A 235 -5.40 7.15 -24.11
C PRO A 235 -4.91 8.51 -23.58
N PHE A 236 -4.45 9.40 -24.47
CA PHE A 236 -3.98 10.73 -24.07
C PHE A 236 -5.08 11.58 -23.42
N ILE A 237 -6.29 11.54 -24.00
CA ILE A 237 -7.52 12.08 -23.44
C ILE A 237 -8.60 10.98 -23.46
N ALA A 238 -9.38 10.85 -22.38
CA ALA A 238 -10.57 10.01 -22.32
C ALA A 238 -11.60 10.76 -21.47
N GLY A 239 -12.27 11.71 -22.11
CA GLY A 239 -13.10 12.70 -21.43
C GLY A 239 -14.52 12.77 -21.98
N LEU A 240 -15.14 13.92 -21.75
CA LEU A 240 -16.45 14.25 -22.29
C LEU A 240 -16.40 14.34 -23.82
N PRO A 241 -17.36 13.72 -24.53
CA PRO A 241 -17.43 13.87 -25.98
C PRO A 241 -17.80 15.30 -26.36
N ASN A 242 -17.24 15.78 -27.47
CA ASN A 242 -17.42 17.12 -28.03
C ASN A 242 -16.97 18.24 -27.08
N VAL A 243 -15.95 18.01 -26.26
CA VAL A 243 -15.37 19.04 -25.37
C VAL A 243 -13.94 19.33 -25.77
N THR A 244 -13.68 20.56 -26.21
CA THR A 244 -12.33 20.99 -26.53
C THR A 244 -11.58 21.37 -25.25
N ALA A 245 -10.32 20.99 -25.13
CA ALA A 245 -9.46 21.38 -24.03
C ALA A 245 -8.38 22.38 -24.48
N GLU A 246 -8.28 23.52 -23.79
CA GLU A 246 -7.26 24.54 -24.07
C GLU A 246 -5.88 24.03 -23.67
N LYS A 247 -5.77 23.39 -22.50
CA LYS A 247 -4.55 22.75 -22.00
C LYS A 247 -4.85 21.37 -21.42
N VAL A 248 -4.08 20.36 -21.84
CA VAL A 248 -4.09 19.02 -21.23
C VAL A 248 -2.69 18.71 -20.69
N VAL A 249 -2.63 18.30 -19.43
CA VAL A 249 -1.41 17.83 -18.77
C VAL A 249 -1.61 16.38 -18.36
N LEU A 250 -0.87 15.49 -19.02
CA LEU A 250 -0.87 14.06 -18.73
C LEU A 250 0.34 13.72 -17.88
N THR A 251 0.09 13.27 -16.65
CA THR A 251 1.08 12.90 -15.65
C THR A 251 1.09 11.39 -15.45
N ILE A 252 2.23 10.75 -15.68
CA ILE A 252 2.40 9.31 -15.52
C ILE A 252 3.41 9.07 -14.40
N VAL A 253 2.91 8.59 -13.26
CA VAL A 253 3.70 8.26 -12.07
C VAL A 253 4.06 6.78 -12.12
N LEU A 254 5.32 6.49 -12.44
CA LEU A 254 5.84 5.15 -12.56
C LEU A 254 6.13 4.54 -11.17
N PRO A 255 6.28 3.20 -11.06
CA PRO A 255 6.68 2.58 -9.79
C PRO A 255 8.07 3.06 -9.35
N GLU A 256 8.28 3.09 -8.04
CA GLU A 256 9.57 3.41 -7.44
C GLU A 256 10.64 2.40 -7.91
N GLY A 257 11.78 2.88 -8.41
CA GLY A 257 12.83 2.03 -8.98
C GLY A 257 12.67 1.72 -10.47
N ALA A 258 11.68 2.30 -11.16
CA ALA A 258 11.64 2.29 -12.62
C ALA A 258 12.76 3.15 -13.22
N VAL A 259 13.35 2.67 -14.31
CA VAL A 259 14.44 3.35 -15.03
C VAL A 259 14.17 3.38 -16.53
N ASN A 260 14.93 4.20 -17.28
CA ASN A 260 14.89 4.29 -18.74
C ASN A 260 13.49 4.55 -19.32
N ALA A 261 12.70 5.42 -18.68
CA ALA A 261 11.36 5.73 -19.14
C ALA A 261 11.40 6.51 -20.48
N GLN A 262 10.74 5.99 -21.50
CA GLN A 262 10.62 6.63 -22.82
C GLN A 262 9.15 6.77 -23.19
N VAL A 263 8.81 7.92 -23.80
CA VAL A 263 7.44 8.25 -24.21
C VAL A 263 7.34 8.16 -25.73
N HIS A 264 6.34 7.44 -26.21
CA HIS A 264 5.97 7.33 -27.61
C HIS A 264 4.55 7.89 -27.80
N THR A 265 4.43 8.96 -28.58
CA THR A 265 3.16 9.60 -28.90
C THR A 265 2.86 9.51 -30.40
N PRO A 266 1.61 9.29 -30.81
CA PRO A 266 1.23 9.22 -32.23
C PRO A 266 1.13 10.61 -32.90
N PHE A 267 1.27 11.68 -32.13
CA PHE A 267 1.23 13.07 -32.57
C PHE A 267 2.29 13.90 -31.84
N ASN A 268 2.53 15.11 -32.34
CA ASN A 268 3.45 16.05 -31.73
C ASN A 268 2.86 16.64 -30.43
N VAL A 269 3.64 16.58 -29.36
CA VAL A 269 3.36 17.17 -28.06
C VAL A 269 4.19 18.44 -27.86
N ASP A 270 3.68 19.38 -27.07
CA ASP A 270 4.32 20.68 -26.92
C ASP A 270 5.47 20.65 -25.91
N ARG A 271 5.32 19.83 -24.85
CA ARG A 271 6.37 19.66 -23.84
C ARG A 271 6.32 18.28 -23.20
N VAL A 272 7.50 17.71 -22.96
CA VAL A 272 7.68 16.54 -22.10
C VAL A 272 8.69 16.91 -21.02
N SER A 273 8.35 16.66 -19.76
CA SER A 273 9.24 16.92 -18.63
C SER A 273 9.21 15.79 -17.61
N ASN A 274 10.34 15.61 -16.93
CA ASN A 274 10.51 14.56 -15.93
C ASN A 274 10.55 15.21 -14.55
N SER A 275 9.85 14.59 -13.61
CA SER A 275 9.87 14.98 -12.20
C SER A 275 9.95 13.75 -11.30
N LYS A 276 9.94 13.98 -10.00
CA LYS A 276 9.92 12.93 -8.99
C LYS A 276 8.85 13.24 -7.96
N VAL A 277 7.93 12.30 -7.76
CA VAL A 277 6.83 12.41 -6.80
C VAL A 277 7.08 11.44 -5.65
N TYR A 278 6.78 11.85 -4.44
CA TYR A 278 6.87 11.02 -3.25
C TYR A 278 5.46 10.74 -2.73
N THR A 279 5.13 9.45 -2.57
CA THR A 279 3.90 9.01 -1.89
C THR A 279 4.23 8.13 -0.69
N TYR A 280 3.24 7.41 -0.17
CA TYR A 280 3.38 6.52 0.97
C TYR A 280 4.41 5.42 0.74
N LEU A 281 5.27 5.23 1.73
CA LEU A 281 6.32 4.19 1.78
C LEU A 281 7.35 4.30 0.65
N ASP A 282 7.45 5.45 -0.02
CA ASP A 282 8.50 5.68 -1.00
C ASP A 282 9.79 6.16 -0.31
N THR A 283 10.93 5.61 -0.69
CA THR A 283 12.26 5.95 -0.10
C THR A 283 13.11 6.80 -1.04
N THR A 284 13.09 6.47 -2.33
CA THR A 284 13.87 7.09 -3.39
C THR A 284 13.03 8.01 -4.29
N GLY A 285 11.70 7.90 -4.17
CA GLY A 285 10.71 8.64 -4.94
C GLY A 285 10.41 8.02 -6.30
N ARG A 286 9.24 8.34 -6.84
CA ARG A 286 8.72 7.77 -8.08
C ARG A 286 9.04 8.64 -9.28
N PRO A 287 9.68 8.09 -10.32
CA PRO A 287 9.91 8.83 -11.55
C PRO A 287 8.55 9.14 -12.19
N THR A 288 8.37 10.40 -12.57
CA THR A 288 7.10 10.91 -13.08
C THR A 288 7.33 11.64 -14.39
N LEU A 289 6.50 11.36 -15.38
CA LEU A 289 6.54 12.00 -16.69
C LEU A 289 5.35 12.94 -16.81
N HIS A 290 5.58 14.16 -17.26
CA HIS A 290 4.54 15.13 -17.59
C HIS A 290 4.58 15.43 -19.08
N ILE A 291 3.46 15.23 -19.74
CA ILE A 291 3.26 15.46 -21.17
C ILE A 291 2.21 16.56 -21.31
N GLU A 292 2.59 17.71 -21.85
CA GLU A 292 1.72 18.87 -22.02
C GLU A 292 1.35 19.05 -23.50
N LYS A 293 0.07 19.34 -23.74
CA LYS A 293 -0.43 19.71 -25.06
C LYS A 293 -1.52 20.77 -24.99
N TYR A 294 -1.49 21.71 -25.93
CA TYR A 294 -2.50 22.74 -26.12
C TYR A 294 -3.46 22.43 -27.27
N ASN A 295 -4.65 23.03 -27.23
CA ASN A 295 -5.68 22.94 -28.27
C ASN A 295 -6.04 21.48 -28.61
N VAL A 296 -6.47 20.75 -27.59
CA VAL A 296 -6.80 19.33 -27.68
C VAL A 296 -8.27 19.16 -28.02
N VAL A 297 -8.53 18.34 -29.02
CA VAL A 297 -9.86 17.92 -29.51
C VAL A 297 -10.00 16.39 -29.36
N ASP A 298 -11.20 15.86 -29.59
CA ASP A 298 -11.51 14.44 -29.40
C ASP A 298 -10.64 13.52 -30.28
N GLU A 299 -10.18 13.98 -31.43
CA GLU A 299 -9.28 13.23 -32.33
C GLU A 299 -7.91 12.93 -31.70
N PHE A 300 -7.52 13.66 -30.64
CA PHE A 300 -6.33 13.36 -29.86
C PHE A 300 -6.55 12.27 -28.80
N ALA A 301 -7.73 11.63 -28.74
CA ALA A 301 -8.00 10.46 -27.90
C ALA A 301 -7.30 9.18 -28.38
N LEU A 302 -6.09 9.32 -28.93
CA LEU A 302 -5.25 8.22 -29.40
C LEU A 302 -4.43 7.65 -28.24
N PRO A 303 -4.09 6.35 -28.30
CA PRO A 303 -3.24 5.72 -27.30
C PRO A 303 -1.80 6.27 -27.38
N ILE A 304 -1.24 6.59 -26.22
CA ILE A 304 0.18 6.84 -26.03
C ILE A 304 0.83 5.63 -25.36
N GLN A 305 2.12 5.45 -25.61
CA GLN A 305 2.88 4.34 -25.04
C GLN A 305 4.05 4.87 -24.21
N VAL A 306 4.26 4.29 -23.03
CA VAL A 306 5.42 4.58 -22.19
C VAL A 306 6.14 3.28 -21.86
N SER A 307 7.37 3.16 -22.36
CA SER A 307 8.23 2.01 -22.04
C SER A 307 9.14 2.35 -20.86
N TYR A 308 9.32 1.41 -19.94
CA TYR A 308 10.22 1.55 -18.79
C TYR A 308 10.75 0.19 -18.33
N ASP A 309 11.92 0.19 -17.72
CA ASP A 309 12.52 -1.00 -17.13
C ASP A 309 12.23 -1.04 -15.63
N TYR A 310 11.87 -2.21 -15.13
CA TYR A 310 11.58 -2.40 -13.70
C TYR A 310 12.08 -3.77 -13.22
N ALA A 311 13.04 -3.77 -12.30
CA ALA A 311 13.59 -4.98 -11.73
C ALA A 311 12.68 -5.53 -10.62
N LEU A 312 12.40 -6.84 -10.63
CA LEU A 312 11.55 -7.48 -9.60
C LEU A 312 12.11 -7.34 -8.18
N VAL A 313 13.43 -7.18 -8.02
CA VAL A 313 14.06 -6.94 -6.72
C VAL A 313 13.54 -5.64 -6.07
N ASN A 314 13.15 -4.65 -6.88
CA ASN A 314 12.64 -3.37 -6.39
C ASN A 314 11.28 -3.49 -5.70
N LEU A 315 10.53 -4.60 -5.89
CA LEU A 315 9.31 -4.84 -5.11
C LEU A 315 9.59 -5.00 -3.61
N PHE A 316 10.77 -5.49 -3.23
CA PHE A 316 11.14 -5.68 -1.83
C PHE A 316 11.60 -4.40 -1.13
N GLN A 317 11.84 -3.32 -1.88
CA GLN A 317 12.33 -2.05 -1.32
C GLN A 317 11.40 -1.52 -0.23
N LYS A 318 10.08 -1.59 -0.42
CA LYS A 318 9.09 -1.07 0.55
C LYS A 318 8.98 -1.94 1.81
N PRO A 319 8.80 -3.27 1.72
CA PRO A 319 8.86 -4.14 2.90
C PRO A 319 10.18 -4.01 3.68
N ILE A 320 11.32 -3.94 2.99
CA ILE A 320 12.62 -3.77 3.62
C ILE A 320 12.70 -2.43 4.35
N ALA A 321 12.25 -1.32 3.74
CA ALA A 321 12.25 -0.01 4.38
C ALA A 321 11.44 0.00 5.70
N VAL A 322 10.25 -0.62 5.68
CA VAL A 322 9.43 -0.79 6.90
C VAL A 322 10.15 -1.67 7.93
N GLY A 323 10.70 -2.80 7.50
CA GLY A 323 11.42 -3.73 8.37
C GLY A 323 12.65 -3.11 9.04
N VAL A 324 13.46 -2.37 8.28
CA VAL A 324 14.62 -1.64 8.79
C VAL A 324 14.19 -0.56 9.78
N THR A 325 13.11 0.17 9.49
CA THR A 325 12.58 1.19 10.40
C THR A 325 12.10 0.57 11.71
N ALA A 326 11.36 -0.54 11.66
CA ALA A 326 10.90 -1.25 12.84
C ALA A 326 12.08 -1.83 13.66
N LEU A 327 13.08 -2.42 12.99
CA LEU A 327 14.28 -2.93 13.64
C LEU A 327 15.07 -1.81 14.32
N ALA A 328 15.20 -0.65 13.67
CA ALA A 328 15.87 0.52 14.25
C ALA A 328 15.18 0.98 15.55
N ILE A 329 13.85 1.00 15.59
CA ILE A 329 13.09 1.34 16.80
C ILE A 329 13.36 0.32 17.92
N LEU A 330 13.36 -0.99 17.61
CA LEU A 330 13.67 -2.03 18.60
C LEU A 330 15.10 -1.94 19.12
N LEU A 331 16.07 -1.66 18.24
CA LEU A 331 17.46 -1.45 18.62
C LEU A 331 17.61 -0.22 19.50
N LEU A 332 16.94 0.89 19.17
CA LEU A 332 16.93 2.09 20.01
C LEU A 332 16.36 1.78 21.40
N PHE A 333 15.26 1.04 21.49
CA PHE A 333 14.70 0.62 22.78
C PHE A 333 15.65 -0.31 23.55
N SER A 334 16.30 -1.26 22.86
CA SER A 334 17.28 -2.15 23.48
C SER A 334 18.54 -1.43 23.97
N ILE A 335 18.97 -0.37 23.29
CA ILE A 335 20.08 0.48 23.74
C ILE A 335 19.60 1.29 24.94
N PHE A 336 18.45 1.95 24.83
CA PHE A 336 17.87 2.76 25.89
C PHE A 336 17.66 1.96 27.19
N SER A 337 17.18 0.72 27.11
CA SER A 337 17.01 -0.16 28.28
C SER A 337 18.32 -0.57 28.95
N ARG A 338 19.46 -0.41 28.28
CA ARG A 338 20.80 -0.72 28.80
C ARG A 338 21.53 0.52 29.31
N LEU A 339 21.03 1.72 29.05
CA LEU A 339 21.61 2.95 29.57
C LEU A 339 21.20 3.13 31.03
N ASP A 340 22.17 3.00 31.93
CA ASP A 340 21.99 3.37 33.34
C ASP A 340 22.05 4.91 33.44
N LEU A 341 20.88 5.55 33.50
CA LEU A 341 20.72 6.99 33.66
C LEU A 341 20.60 7.39 35.15
N SER A 342 20.98 6.51 36.08
CA SER A 342 20.95 6.84 37.51
C SER A 342 22.06 7.84 37.88
N ILE A 343 21.69 8.88 38.64
CA ILE A 343 22.63 9.89 39.13
C ILE A 343 23.32 9.42 40.43
N ILE A 344 22.60 8.68 41.27
CA ILE A 344 23.09 8.06 42.50
C ILE A 344 22.62 6.62 42.50
N LYS A 345 23.55 5.68 42.65
CA LYS A 345 23.28 4.24 42.75
C LYS A 345 22.77 3.90 44.15
N ASP A 346 21.62 3.23 44.24
CA ASP A 346 21.12 2.69 45.51
C ASP A 346 21.76 1.32 45.77
N PRO A 347 22.67 1.20 46.75
CA PRO A 347 23.36 -0.06 47.03
C PRO A 347 22.38 -1.17 47.44
N LYS A 348 21.24 -0.85 48.09
CA LYS A 348 20.26 -1.87 48.48
C LYS A 348 19.57 -2.49 47.27
N ALA A 349 19.22 -1.67 46.28
CA ALA A 349 18.60 -2.14 45.04
C ALA A 349 19.57 -2.98 44.20
N GLU A 350 20.85 -2.60 44.11
CA GLU A 350 21.89 -3.38 43.42
C GLU A 350 22.12 -4.74 44.10
N HIS A 351 22.23 -4.77 45.43
CA HIS A 351 22.35 -6.03 46.17
C HIS A 351 21.13 -6.95 45.98
N ALA A 352 19.91 -6.39 45.98
CA ALA A 352 18.69 -7.17 45.72
C ALA A 352 18.65 -7.74 44.29
N LEU A 353 19.13 -6.98 43.30
CA LEU A 353 19.19 -7.42 41.91
C LEU A 353 20.23 -8.53 41.69
N LEU A 354 21.39 -8.43 42.35
CA LEU A 354 22.43 -9.47 42.36
C LEU A 354 21.91 -10.76 42.99
N VAL A 355 21.26 -10.67 44.15
CA VAL A 355 20.63 -11.84 44.81
C VAL A 355 19.62 -12.49 43.89
N ARG A 356 18.71 -11.71 43.29
CA ARG A 356 17.69 -12.23 42.35
C ARG A 356 18.30 -12.93 41.13
N GLY A 357 19.40 -12.39 40.58
CA GLY A 357 20.13 -13.02 39.47
C GLY A 357 20.74 -14.36 39.87
N HIS A 358 21.29 -14.45 41.08
CA HIS A 358 21.89 -15.67 41.60
C HIS A 358 20.87 -16.71 42.10
N SER A 359 19.72 -16.31 42.64
CA SER A 359 18.65 -17.21 43.08
C SER A 359 18.18 -18.17 41.98
N TYR A 360 18.08 -17.71 40.73
CA TYR A 360 17.76 -18.58 39.59
C TYR A 360 18.84 -19.67 39.38
N THR A 361 20.11 -19.30 39.50
CA THR A 361 21.23 -20.25 39.35
C THR A 361 21.22 -21.28 40.49
N VAL A 362 20.91 -20.85 41.71
CA VAL A 362 20.78 -21.72 42.89
C VAL A 362 19.65 -22.73 42.71
N GLN A 363 18.49 -22.30 42.22
CA GLN A 363 17.37 -23.19 41.90
C GLN A 363 17.74 -24.23 40.84
N LYS A 364 18.40 -23.79 39.76
CA LYS A 364 18.86 -24.69 38.70
C LYS A 364 19.79 -25.77 39.26
N ILE A 365 20.75 -25.39 40.10
CA ILE A 365 21.67 -26.35 40.74
C ILE A 365 20.89 -27.30 41.65
N ALA A 366 20.02 -26.80 42.52
CA ALA A 366 19.23 -27.63 43.44
C ALA A 366 18.36 -28.67 42.70
N TYR A 367 17.82 -28.31 41.53
CA TYR A 367 17.09 -29.23 40.66
C TYR A 367 18.01 -30.29 40.04
N GLU A 368 19.17 -29.88 39.50
CA GLU A 368 20.19 -30.80 38.94
C GLU A 368 20.69 -31.80 40.01
N GLU A 369 20.87 -31.36 41.25
CA GLU A 369 21.24 -32.25 42.37
C GLU A 369 20.16 -33.29 42.67
N LEU A 370 18.89 -32.87 42.68
CA LEU A 370 17.77 -33.77 42.95
C LEU A 370 17.67 -34.86 41.86
N GLN A 371 17.83 -34.48 40.59
CA GLN A 371 17.83 -35.41 39.45
C GLN A 371 19.00 -36.39 39.52
N ALA A 372 20.21 -35.93 39.87
CA ALA A 372 21.37 -36.79 40.04
C ALA A 372 21.15 -37.82 41.16
N LEU A 373 20.54 -37.41 42.28
CA LEU A 373 20.23 -38.31 43.39
C LEU A 373 19.11 -39.31 43.06
N GLN A 374 18.09 -38.91 42.31
CA GLN A 374 17.04 -39.82 41.83
C GLN A 374 17.60 -40.88 40.86
N THR A 375 18.50 -40.48 39.98
CA THR A 375 19.19 -41.40 39.07
C THR A 375 20.08 -42.39 39.85
N LEU A 376 20.73 -41.91 40.91
CA LEU A 376 21.52 -42.76 41.79
C LEU A 376 20.63 -43.74 42.60
N GLU A 377 19.46 -43.31 43.06
CA GLU A 377 18.49 -44.14 43.80
C GLU A 377 17.90 -45.25 42.93
N THR A 378 17.57 -44.94 41.68
CA THR A 378 17.07 -45.93 40.71
C THR A 378 18.15 -46.96 40.39
N ALA A 379 19.39 -46.54 40.15
CA ALA A 379 20.52 -47.46 39.98
C ALA A 379 20.76 -48.33 41.23
N PHE A 380 20.58 -47.78 42.44
CA PHE A 380 20.68 -48.53 43.69
C PHE A 380 19.53 -49.55 43.86
N THR A 381 18.32 -49.20 43.47
CA THR A 381 17.17 -50.11 43.47
C THR A 381 17.38 -51.26 42.49
N SER A 382 17.89 -50.98 41.29
CA SER A 382 18.29 -52.00 40.32
C SER A 382 19.45 -52.87 40.83
N PHE A 383 20.40 -52.31 41.58
CA PHE A 383 21.46 -53.09 42.23
C PHE A 383 20.91 -54.10 43.25
N LYS A 384 19.89 -53.71 44.04
CA LYS A 384 19.26 -54.63 45.01
C LYS A 384 18.69 -55.89 44.33
N SER A 385 18.17 -55.81 43.12
CA SER A 385 17.62 -56.95 42.37
C SER A 385 18.66 -57.68 41.50
N THR A 386 19.50 -56.95 40.76
CA THR A 386 20.41 -57.52 39.74
C THR A 386 21.78 -57.89 40.29
N LYS A 387 22.18 -57.35 41.46
CA LYS A 387 23.53 -57.47 42.05
C LYS A 387 24.67 -56.93 41.19
N ASP A 388 24.37 -56.16 40.14
CA ASP A 388 25.40 -55.54 39.30
C ASP A 388 26.07 -54.34 39.98
N SER A 389 27.26 -54.57 40.54
CA SER A 389 28.04 -53.54 41.22
C SER A 389 28.70 -52.52 40.28
N ALA A 390 28.82 -52.80 38.98
CA ALA A 390 29.48 -51.91 38.02
C ALA A 390 28.57 -50.73 37.64
N ALA A 391 27.28 -51.00 37.41
CA ALA A 391 26.28 -49.96 37.15
C ALA A 391 26.12 -48.98 38.33
N LEU A 392 26.10 -49.49 39.57
CA LEU A 392 26.01 -48.66 40.78
C LEU A 392 27.24 -47.77 40.98
N LYS A 393 28.45 -48.30 40.76
CA LYS A 393 29.69 -47.52 40.84
C LYS A 393 29.73 -46.39 39.80
N THR A 394 29.30 -46.69 38.57
CA THR A 394 29.22 -45.70 37.49
C THR A 394 28.21 -44.60 37.82
N ALA A 395 26.99 -44.96 38.25
CA ALA A 395 25.98 -43.99 38.66
C ALA A 395 26.44 -43.13 39.86
N THR A 396 27.18 -43.73 40.80
CA THR A 396 27.75 -43.02 41.97
C THR A 396 28.81 -42.00 41.54
N ALA A 397 29.70 -42.37 40.61
CA ALA A 397 30.73 -41.47 40.08
C ALA A 397 30.12 -40.30 39.30
N THR A 398 29.09 -40.57 38.47
CA THR A 398 28.36 -39.53 37.72
C THR A 398 27.64 -38.57 38.65
N ALA A 399 26.92 -39.08 39.67
CA ALA A 399 26.24 -38.25 40.64
C ALA A 399 27.23 -37.42 41.47
N GLU A 400 28.36 -38.00 41.89
CA GLU A 400 29.41 -37.29 42.62
C GLU A 400 29.99 -36.11 41.83
N PHE A 401 30.26 -36.31 40.53
CA PHE A 401 30.76 -35.27 39.66
C PHE A 401 29.77 -34.09 39.56
N THR A 402 28.49 -34.39 39.27
CA THR A 402 27.44 -33.38 39.15
C THR A 402 27.27 -32.59 40.44
N LEU A 403 27.17 -33.27 41.59
CA LEU A 403 27.00 -32.64 42.90
C LEU A 403 28.19 -31.75 43.28
N LYS A 404 29.43 -32.24 43.16
CA LYS A 404 30.63 -31.44 43.47
C LYS A 404 30.77 -30.22 42.56
N SER A 405 30.40 -30.35 41.29
CA SER A 405 30.40 -29.23 40.35
C SER A 405 29.36 -28.15 40.74
N GLY A 406 28.19 -28.58 41.21
CA GLY A 406 27.15 -27.71 41.75
C GLY A 406 27.60 -26.98 43.00
N TRP A 407 28.16 -27.70 43.98
CA TRP A 407 28.68 -27.12 45.23
C TRP A 407 29.77 -26.09 45.01
N THR A 408 30.69 -26.34 44.07
CA THR A 408 31.74 -25.38 43.71
C THR A 408 31.14 -24.09 43.15
N LYS A 409 30.09 -24.18 42.33
CA LYS A 409 29.37 -23.01 41.80
C LYS A 409 28.62 -22.27 42.92
N LEU A 410 27.94 -22.99 43.81
CA LEU A 410 27.24 -22.39 44.95
C LEU A 410 28.21 -21.68 45.91
N SER A 411 29.39 -22.26 46.17
CA SER A 411 30.43 -21.62 46.99
C SER A 411 30.93 -20.33 46.35
N LYS A 412 31.21 -20.33 45.04
CA LYS A 412 31.60 -19.11 44.32
C LYS A 412 30.53 -18.01 44.38
N ILE A 413 29.25 -18.39 44.33
CA ILE A 413 28.13 -17.45 44.49
C ILE A 413 28.07 -16.92 45.94
N ALA A 414 28.31 -17.78 46.94
CA ALA A 414 28.36 -17.37 48.34
C ALA A 414 29.49 -16.37 48.60
N ASP A 415 30.65 -16.56 47.97
CA ASP A 415 31.78 -15.62 48.04
C ASP A 415 31.45 -14.29 47.35
N ALA A 416 30.83 -14.34 46.17
CA ALA A 416 30.43 -13.15 45.41
C ALA A 416 29.31 -12.33 46.10
N THR A 417 28.55 -12.96 47.01
CA THR A 417 27.46 -12.33 47.77
C THR A 417 27.82 -12.14 49.25
N ALA A 418 29.09 -12.21 49.60
CA ALA A 418 29.58 -12.01 50.96
C ALA A 418 29.18 -10.62 51.49
N GLY A 419 28.60 -10.59 52.69
CA GLY A 419 28.10 -9.35 53.30
C GLY A 419 26.68 -8.94 52.89
N ILE A 420 26.05 -9.63 51.94
CA ILE A 420 24.67 -9.37 51.51
C ILE A 420 23.69 -10.19 52.35
N GLY A 421 23.33 -9.67 53.52
CA GLY A 421 22.29 -10.23 54.39
C GLY A 421 22.50 -11.71 54.74
N SER A 422 21.41 -12.49 54.76
CA SER A 422 21.42 -13.93 55.08
C SER A 422 21.67 -14.83 53.86
N PHE A 423 21.80 -14.30 52.64
CA PHE A 423 21.87 -15.09 51.41
C PHE A 423 23.15 -15.95 51.32
N SER A 424 24.32 -15.33 51.49
CA SER A 424 25.62 -16.03 51.48
C SER A 424 25.74 -17.07 52.62
N PRO A 425 25.41 -16.76 53.90
CA PRO A 425 25.39 -17.76 54.96
C PRO A 425 24.46 -18.96 54.69
N ASN A 426 23.29 -18.70 54.09
CA ASN A 426 22.36 -19.75 53.71
C ASN A 426 22.91 -20.61 52.56
N LEU A 427 23.63 -20.04 51.59
CA LEU A 427 24.29 -20.83 50.53
C LEU A 427 25.39 -21.75 51.07
N VAL A 428 26.22 -21.26 51.99
CA VAL A 428 27.25 -22.09 52.64
C VAL A 428 26.60 -23.25 53.39
N ARG A 429 25.50 -22.99 54.11
CA ARG A 429 24.72 -24.01 54.80
C ARG A 429 24.05 -25.00 53.84
N LEU A 430 23.61 -24.55 52.67
CA LEU A 430 23.04 -25.43 51.63
C LEU A 430 24.09 -26.43 51.14
N VAL A 431 25.30 -25.96 50.87
CA VAL A 431 26.42 -26.79 50.41
C VAL A 431 26.82 -27.80 51.49
N SER A 432 26.91 -27.40 52.76
CA SER A 432 27.24 -28.31 53.85
C SER A 432 26.19 -29.43 53.98
N LEU A 433 24.90 -29.06 54.03
CA LEU A 433 23.80 -30.03 54.14
C LEU A 433 23.73 -30.97 52.93
N SER A 434 24.02 -30.46 51.72
CA SER A 434 24.01 -31.27 50.50
C SER A 434 25.18 -32.24 50.45
N THR A 435 26.34 -31.84 51.00
CA THR A 435 27.51 -32.72 51.19
C THR A 435 27.19 -33.83 52.19
N ASP A 436 26.61 -33.49 53.33
CA ASP A 436 26.19 -34.45 54.36
C ASP A 436 25.15 -35.45 53.83
N ARG A 437 24.17 -34.96 53.05
CA ARG A 437 23.17 -35.80 52.39
C ARG A 437 23.82 -36.81 51.45
N PHE A 438 24.77 -36.37 50.62
CA PHE A 438 25.44 -37.28 49.70
C PHE A 438 26.34 -38.30 50.42
N ALA A 439 27.02 -37.88 51.49
CA ALA A 439 27.79 -38.78 52.34
C ALA A 439 26.89 -39.86 52.96
N ALA A 440 25.72 -39.49 53.49
CA ALA A 440 24.75 -40.45 54.03
C ALA A 440 24.23 -41.44 52.96
N VAL A 441 23.94 -40.97 51.73
CA VAL A 441 23.56 -41.86 50.61
C VAL A 441 24.70 -42.85 50.28
N LYS A 442 25.95 -42.39 50.24
CA LYS A 442 27.12 -43.24 49.98
C LYS A 442 27.33 -44.29 51.07
N VAL A 443 27.20 -43.93 52.34
CA VAL A 443 27.30 -44.88 53.46
C VAL A 443 26.23 -45.96 53.34
N ARG A 444 24.97 -45.56 53.13
CA ARG A 444 23.85 -46.47 52.91
C ARG A 444 24.12 -47.44 51.75
N HIS A 445 24.62 -46.94 50.63
CA HIS A 445 24.91 -47.77 49.44
C HIS A 445 26.07 -48.73 49.69
N THR A 446 27.08 -48.29 50.44
CA THR A 446 28.27 -49.09 50.75
C THR A 446 27.94 -50.21 51.74
N GLU A 447 27.16 -49.94 52.79
CA GLU A 447 26.75 -50.96 53.77
C GLU A 447 25.91 -52.06 53.12
N VAL A 448 24.98 -51.69 52.21
CA VAL A 448 24.18 -52.65 51.45
C VAL A 448 25.03 -53.44 50.45
N ALA A 449 25.97 -52.78 49.77
CA ALA A 449 26.89 -53.46 48.86
C ALA A 449 27.82 -54.44 49.58
N GLN A 450 28.35 -54.06 50.76
CA GLN A 450 29.19 -54.91 51.60
C GLN A 450 28.41 -56.10 52.17
N PHE A 451 27.15 -55.89 52.57
CA PHE A 451 26.27 -56.97 52.99
C PHE A 451 26.12 -58.01 51.87
N TYR A 452 25.83 -57.59 50.63
CA TYR A 452 25.70 -58.55 49.52
C TYR A 452 27.02 -59.18 49.06
N ALA A 453 28.17 -58.54 49.32
CA ALA A 453 29.49 -59.11 49.05
C ALA A 453 29.96 -60.16 50.09
N GLY A 454 29.42 -60.09 51.33
CA GLY A 454 29.79 -60.97 52.44
C GLY A 454 28.84 -62.15 52.73
N VAL A 455 27.82 -62.36 51.90
CA VAL A 455 26.83 -63.45 52.04
C VAL A 455 27.29 -64.67 51.26
N ASP A 456 27.65 -65.74 51.96
CA ASP A 456 27.92 -67.07 51.38
C ASP A 456 26.57 -67.78 51.11
N PRO A 457 26.25 -68.22 49.88
CA PRO A 457 24.96 -68.81 49.52
C PRO A 457 24.56 -70.07 50.33
N LYS A 458 25.48 -70.67 51.11
CA LYS A 458 25.25 -71.94 51.82
C LYS A 458 25.16 -71.86 53.35
N ALA A 459 25.24 -70.69 53.97
CA ALA A 459 25.17 -70.56 55.43
C ALA A 459 23.82 -69.98 55.91
N GLY A 460 22.96 -70.81 56.51
CA GLY A 460 21.66 -70.42 57.08
C GLY A 460 21.71 -69.59 58.37
N ALA A 461 22.76 -68.80 58.62
CA ALA A 461 22.98 -68.07 59.86
C ALA A 461 22.99 -66.53 59.69
N ASP A 462 22.07 -65.98 58.88
CA ASP A 462 22.11 -64.58 58.43
C ASP A 462 20.97 -63.67 58.93
N GLU A 463 20.08 -64.16 59.80
CA GLU A 463 18.92 -63.37 60.25
C GLU A 463 19.30 -62.22 61.20
N LYS A 464 20.31 -62.43 62.07
CA LYS A 464 20.81 -61.39 62.99
C LYS A 464 21.52 -60.25 62.24
N LYS A 465 22.27 -60.57 61.18
CA LYS A 465 22.94 -59.58 60.32
C LYS A 465 21.95 -58.81 59.46
N ARG A 466 20.90 -59.48 58.95
CA ARG A 466 19.78 -58.82 58.22
C ARG A 466 19.00 -57.85 59.11
N LYS A 467 18.67 -58.25 60.35
CA LYS A 467 18.00 -57.35 61.32
C LYS A 467 18.88 -56.14 61.67
N ALA A 468 20.19 -56.35 61.88
CA ALA A 468 21.12 -55.25 62.14
C ALA A 468 21.25 -54.28 60.94
N LEU A 469 21.32 -54.81 59.70
CA LEU A 469 21.32 -53.99 58.48
C LEU A 469 20.01 -53.22 58.31
N GLN A 470 18.87 -53.84 58.59
CA GLN A 470 17.57 -53.16 58.51
C GLN A 470 17.49 -52.01 59.51
N THR A 471 17.93 -52.21 60.77
CA THR A 471 17.98 -51.12 61.76
C THR A 471 18.93 -49.99 61.36
N ALA A 472 20.06 -50.29 60.71
CA ALA A 472 20.98 -49.29 60.17
C ALA A 472 20.37 -48.53 58.98
N LEU A 473 19.67 -49.23 58.08
CA LEU A 473 18.95 -48.64 56.96
C LEU A 473 17.83 -47.71 57.40
N ASP A 474 17.01 -48.12 58.38
CA ASP A 474 15.93 -47.30 58.93
C ASP A 474 16.49 -46.00 59.55
N LYS A 475 17.66 -46.09 60.21
CA LYS A 475 18.37 -44.91 60.74
C LYS A 475 18.87 -43.99 59.61
N HIS A 476 19.49 -44.54 58.57
CA HIS A 476 19.96 -43.75 57.43
C HIS A 476 18.80 -43.10 56.66
N GLU A 477 17.66 -43.77 56.53
CA GLU A 477 16.46 -43.21 55.91
C GLU A 477 15.87 -42.06 56.74
N ALA A 478 15.85 -42.17 58.07
CA ALA A 478 15.44 -41.09 58.96
C ALA A 478 16.38 -39.87 58.87
N ASP A 479 17.70 -40.09 58.83
CA ASP A 479 18.70 -39.03 58.68
C ASP A 479 18.60 -38.34 57.31
N LEU A 480 18.40 -39.11 56.23
CA LEU A 480 18.18 -38.57 54.88
C LEU A 480 16.87 -37.78 54.78
N ALA A 481 15.79 -38.25 55.40
CA ALA A 481 14.52 -37.53 55.45
C ALA A 481 14.68 -36.17 56.17
N ARG A 482 15.40 -36.14 57.29
CA ARG A 482 15.71 -34.91 58.03
C ARG A 482 16.51 -33.92 57.18
N LEU A 483 17.58 -34.39 56.52
CA LEU A 483 18.42 -33.55 55.65
C LEU A 483 17.64 -33.00 54.46
N ASN A 484 16.79 -33.82 53.82
CA ASN A 484 15.95 -33.38 52.71
C ASN A 484 14.95 -32.28 53.09
N VAL A 485 14.35 -32.36 54.28
CA VAL A 485 13.46 -31.31 54.81
C VAL A 485 14.22 -30.01 55.03
N GLN A 486 15.41 -30.09 55.63
CA GLN A 486 16.25 -28.91 55.88
C GLN A 486 16.71 -28.25 54.57
N ILE A 487 17.19 -29.04 53.61
CA ILE A 487 17.61 -28.56 52.28
C ILE A 487 16.42 -27.91 51.55
N LYS A 488 15.25 -28.56 51.52
CA LYS A 488 14.07 -28.02 50.85
C LYS A 488 13.61 -26.69 51.45
N LYS A 489 13.65 -26.55 52.78
CA LYS A 489 13.35 -25.29 53.47
C LYS A 489 14.36 -24.20 53.09
N LEU A 490 15.65 -24.53 53.11
CA LEU A 490 16.71 -23.57 52.82
C LEU A 490 16.70 -23.10 51.36
N VAL A 491 16.43 -24.02 50.42
CA VAL A 491 16.25 -23.67 49.00
C VAL A 491 15.10 -22.67 48.86
N LYS A 492 13.95 -22.91 49.53
CA LYS A 492 12.80 -21.99 49.52
C LYS A 492 13.10 -20.62 50.13
N GLU A 493 13.93 -20.57 51.18
CA GLU A 493 14.39 -19.32 51.80
C GLU A 493 15.36 -18.54 50.90
N LEU A 494 16.01 -19.19 49.93
CA LEU A 494 16.87 -18.56 48.92
C LEU A 494 16.10 -18.13 47.66
N GLU A 495 14.79 -18.42 47.57
CA GLU A 495 13.89 -17.99 46.48
C GLU A 495 13.22 -16.63 46.75
N LEU A 496 13.02 -16.30 48.03
CA LEU A 496 12.41 -15.06 48.53
C LEU A 496 13.49 -14.00 48.74
#